data_AF-A0A6L7JC48-F1
#
_entry.id   AF-A0A6L7JC48-F1
#
_cell.length_a   1.000
_cell.length_b   1.000
_cell.length_c   1.000
_cell.angle_alpha   90.00
_cell.angle_beta   90.00
_cell.angle_gamma   90.00
#
_symmetry.space_group_name_H-M   'P 1'
#
loop_
_entity.id
_entity.type
_entity.pdbx_description
1 polymer ?
#
loop_
_entity_poly.entity_id
_entity_poly.type
_entity_poly.pdbx_seq_one_letter_code
_entity_poly.pdbx_strand_id
1 'polypeptide(L)'
;TRHSLPGLCDAITGACWSMDNLVFGSGGGLLQDCDRDTLRFALKCNWVQVAGVQRDVFKRPASDPAKNSKSGALKLVRTGKGFRTVGIRENSEPDVLREVFRDGEVLVRDSLDAIRNRADL
;
A
#
# COMPACT_ATOMS: atom_id res chain seq x y z
N THR A 1 -9.33 -18.96 12.03
CA THR A 1 -9.80 -18.03 10.97
C THR A 1 -9.02 -16.73 11.10
N ARG A 2 -9.07 -15.82 10.12
CA ARG A 2 -8.34 -14.52 10.16
C ARG A 2 -8.46 -13.76 11.50
N HIS A 3 -9.54 -14.00 12.25
CA HIS A 3 -9.88 -13.29 13.47
C HIS A 3 -9.64 -14.10 14.77
N SER A 4 -9.12 -15.33 14.69
CA SER A 4 -9.01 -16.18 15.89
C SER A 4 -7.81 -15.88 16.78
N LEU A 5 -6.74 -15.28 16.25
CA LEU A 5 -5.53 -14.99 17.05
C LEU A 5 -5.82 -13.97 18.17
N PRO A 6 -6.44 -12.80 17.93
CA PRO A 6 -6.72 -11.84 19.01
C PRO A 6 -7.49 -12.45 20.17
N GLY A 7 -8.59 -13.15 19.89
CA GLY A 7 -9.40 -13.77 20.94
C GLY A 7 -8.66 -14.88 21.71
N LEU A 8 -7.74 -15.59 21.05
CA LEU A 8 -6.88 -16.55 21.73
C LEU A 8 -5.91 -15.84 22.67
N CYS A 9 -5.24 -14.78 22.21
CA CYS A 9 -4.35 -13.97 23.05
C CYS A 9 -5.09 -13.39 24.27
N ASP A 10 -6.31 -12.89 24.08
CA ASP A 10 -7.13 -12.33 25.16
C ASP A 10 -7.47 -13.41 26.21
N ALA A 11 -7.82 -14.63 25.76
CA ALA A 11 -8.13 -15.73 26.67
C ALA A 11 -6.90 -16.21 27.47
N ILE A 12 -5.74 -16.32 26.82
CA ILE A 12 -4.48 -16.73 27.45
C ILE A 12 -4.04 -15.71 28.50
N THR A 13 -4.00 -14.43 28.12
CA THR A 13 -3.55 -13.36 29.01
C THR A 13 -4.56 -13.10 30.12
N GLY A 14 -5.86 -13.20 29.86
CA GLY A 14 -6.92 -13.14 30.87
C GLY A 14 -6.88 -14.28 31.89
N ALA A 15 -6.33 -15.44 31.50
CA ALA A 15 -6.04 -16.56 32.39
C ALA A 15 -4.66 -16.45 33.07
N CYS A 16 -3.99 -15.31 32.98
CA CYS A 16 -2.67 -15.01 33.56
C CYS A 16 -1.53 -15.91 33.04
N TRP A 17 -1.64 -16.44 31.82
CA TRP A 17 -0.55 -17.18 31.18
C TRP A 17 0.32 -16.25 30.32
N SER A 18 1.63 -16.46 30.37
CA SER A 18 2.57 -15.71 29.49
C SER A 18 2.43 -16.16 28.04
N MET A 19 2.47 -15.18 27.12
CA MET A 19 2.48 -15.40 25.67
C MET A 19 3.77 -16.06 25.18
N ASP A 20 4.87 -15.93 25.92
CA ASP A 20 6.17 -16.54 25.57
C ASP A 20 6.12 -18.07 25.58
N ASN A 21 5.10 -18.66 26.21
CA ASN A 21 4.88 -20.10 26.24
C ASN A 21 4.32 -20.67 24.93
N LEU A 22 4.00 -19.82 23.96
CA LEU A 22 3.21 -20.19 22.79
C LEU A 22 3.88 -19.79 21.49
N VAL A 23 3.62 -20.60 20.48
CA VAL A 23 3.98 -20.34 19.08
C VAL A 23 2.73 -20.53 18.22
N PHE A 24 2.49 -19.61 17.29
CA PHE A 24 1.35 -19.69 16.37
C PHE A 24 1.80 -20.09 14.97
N GLY A 25 1.11 -21.07 14.39
CA GLY A 25 1.19 -21.39 12.97
C GLY A 25 -0.06 -20.92 12.23
N SER A 26 0.11 -20.23 11.10
CA SER A 26 -0.99 -19.88 10.21
C SER A 26 -0.62 -20.21 8.77
N GLY A 27 -1.30 -21.19 8.19
CA GLY A 27 -1.14 -21.59 6.78
C GLY A 27 -2.09 -20.80 5.88
N GLY A 28 -3.24 -21.41 5.54
CA GLY A 28 -4.23 -20.80 4.65
C GLY A 28 -4.69 -19.41 5.08
N GLY A 29 -4.89 -19.17 6.38
CA GLY A 29 -5.30 -17.87 6.90
C GLY A 29 -4.28 -16.74 6.66
N LEU A 30 -2.98 -17.06 6.56
CA LEU A 30 -1.92 -16.07 6.31
C LEU A 30 -1.60 -15.94 4.81
N LEU A 31 -1.59 -17.06 4.08
CA LEU A 31 -1.06 -17.13 2.72
C LEU A 31 -2.12 -17.20 1.62
N GLN A 32 -3.38 -17.50 1.95
CA GLN A 32 -4.45 -17.76 0.96
C GLN A 32 -5.74 -17.00 1.24
N ASP A 33 -6.05 -16.73 2.50
CA ASP A 33 -7.23 -15.96 2.93
C ASP A 33 -6.99 -14.45 2.76
N CYS A 34 -6.51 -14.04 1.59
CA CYS A 34 -6.40 -12.66 1.13
C CYS A 34 -6.51 -12.61 -0.39
N ASP A 35 -7.11 -11.53 -0.89
CA ASP A 35 -7.30 -11.30 -2.32
C ASP A 35 -6.93 -9.86 -2.70
N ARG A 36 -7.02 -9.56 -4.00
CA ARG A 36 -6.74 -8.21 -4.53
C ARG A 36 -7.59 -7.13 -3.87
N ASP A 37 -8.84 -7.45 -3.51
CA ASP A 37 -9.80 -6.50 -2.96
C ASP A 37 -9.64 -6.25 -1.46
N THR A 38 -8.96 -7.15 -0.75
CA THR A 38 -8.67 -7.05 0.69
C THR A 38 -8.06 -5.68 1.05
N LEU A 39 -7.14 -5.18 0.23
CA LEU A 39 -6.55 -3.83 0.36
C LEU A 39 -6.93 -2.90 -0.81
N ARG A 40 -7.89 -3.31 -1.65
CA ARG A 40 -8.38 -2.56 -2.82
C ARG A 40 -7.28 -2.14 -3.79
N PHE A 41 -6.31 -3.03 -4.04
CA PHE A 41 -5.26 -2.76 -5.04
C PHE A 41 -5.87 -2.55 -6.42
N ALA A 42 -5.50 -1.46 -7.08
CA ALA A 42 -6.00 -1.07 -8.39
C ALA A 42 -4.98 -0.24 -9.16
N LEU A 43 -4.90 -0.48 -10.48
CA LEU A 43 -4.17 0.36 -11.43
C LEU A 43 -5.16 1.21 -12.22
N LYS A 44 -4.86 2.50 -12.39
CA LYS A 44 -5.71 3.47 -13.11
C LYS A 44 -4.83 4.45 -13.88
N CYS A 45 -5.18 4.71 -15.13
CA CYS A 45 -4.63 5.84 -15.87
C CYS A 45 -5.16 7.14 -15.24
N ASN A 46 -4.25 8.06 -14.94
CA ASN A 46 -4.53 9.37 -14.33
C ASN A 46 -4.10 10.55 -15.23
N TRP A 47 -3.26 10.32 -16.23
CA TRP A 47 -2.73 11.35 -17.10
C TRP A 47 -2.39 10.79 -18.49
N VAL A 48 -2.65 11.56 -19.54
CA VAL A 48 -2.33 11.21 -20.93
C VAL A 48 -1.80 12.41 -21.71
N GLN A 49 -1.08 12.16 -22.79
CA GLN A 49 -0.71 13.15 -23.79
C GLN A 49 -1.34 12.79 -25.14
N VAL A 50 -2.16 13.69 -25.69
CA VAL A 50 -2.86 13.49 -26.97
C VAL A 50 -2.48 14.62 -27.92
N ALA A 51 -1.81 14.28 -29.04
CA ALA A 51 -1.30 15.26 -30.01
C ALA A 51 -0.45 16.38 -29.36
N GLY A 52 0.42 16.00 -28.40
CA GLY A 52 1.26 16.94 -27.66
C GLY A 52 0.56 17.67 -26.51
N VAL A 53 -0.76 17.54 -26.37
CA VAL A 53 -1.52 18.20 -25.31
C VAL A 53 -1.69 17.27 -24.11
N GLN A 54 -1.19 17.72 -22.95
CA GLN A 54 -1.32 17.01 -21.68
C GLN A 54 -2.76 17.12 -21.14
N ARG A 55 -3.33 16.00 -20.67
CA ARG A 55 -4.68 15.94 -20.11
C ARG A 55 -4.71 15.03 -18.90
N ASP A 56 -5.30 15.53 -17.83
CA ASP A 56 -5.62 14.72 -16.67
C ASP A 56 -6.87 13.88 -16.96
N VAL A 57 -6.85 12.60 -16.58
CA VAL A 57 -7.97 11.67 -16.78
C VAL A 57 -8.28 10.94 -15.49
N PHE A 58 -9.54 10.54 -15.31
CA PHE A 58 -9.96 9.76 -14.15
C PHE A 58 -11.25 9.01 -14.46
N LYS A 59 -11.51 7.94 -13.69
CA LYS A 59 -12.79 7.24 -13.70
C LYS A 59 -13.65 7.76 -12.56
N ARG A 60 -14.91 8.09 -12.84
CA ARG A 60 -15.92 8.47 -11.85
C ARG A 60 -17.26 7.77 -12.16
N PRO A 61 -17.45 6.51 -11.73
CA PRO A 61 -18.68 5.78 -11.98
C PRO A 61 -19.87 6.44 -11.27
N ALA A 62 -21.01 6.59 -11.96
CA ALA A 62 -22.22 7.14 -11.35
C ALA A 62 -22.78 6.26 -10.23
N SER A 63 -22.63 4.94 -10.36
CA SER A 63 -23.22 3.95 -9.45
C SER A 63 -22.39 3.68 -8.19
N ASP A 64 -21.12 4.10 -8.15
CA ASP A 64 -20.19 3.74 -7.07
C ASP A 64 -19.08 4.79 -6.91
N PRO A 65 -19.31 5.81 -6.05
CA PRO A 65 -18.33 6.85 -5.76
C PRO A 65 -17.03 6.34 -5.13
N ALA A 66 -17.04 5.15 -4.48
CA ALA A 66 -15.84 4.59 -3.87
C ALA A 66 -14.81 4.13 -4.91
N LYS A 67 -15.22 4.03 -6.18
CA LYS A 67 -14.36 3.67 -7.32
C LYS A 67 -13.83 4.88 -8.10
N ASN A 68 -13.95 6.08 -7.54
CA ASN A 68 -13.34 7.28 -8.10
C ASN A 68 -11.81 7.18 -8.07
N SER A 69 -11.15 7.43 -9.19
CA SER A 69 -9.68 7.45 -9.27
C SER A 69 -9.13 8.86 -9.11
N LYS A 70 -7.88 8.95 -8.67
CA LYS A 70 -7.13 10.22 -8.69
C LYS A 70 -6.86 10.66 -10.14
N SER A 71 -6.68 11.96 -10.33
CA SER A 71 -6.51 12.62 -11.62
C SER A 71 -5.18 13.36 -11.65
N GLY A 72 -4.52 13.38 -12.80
CA GLY A 72 -3.28 14.09 -13.09
C GLY A 72 -2.00 13.36 -12.68
N ALA A 73 -0.85 13.94 -13.03
CA ALA A 73 0.47 13.44 -12.63
C ALA A 73 0.71 13.68 -11.13
N LEU A 74 1.13 12.65 -10.40
CA LEU A 74 1.15 12.62 -8.94
C LEU A 74 2.54 12.33 -8.38
N LYS A 75 2.79 12.79 -7.15
CA LYS A 75 3.89 12.37 -6.28
C LYS A 75 3.37 11.92 -4.92
N LEU A 76 4.16 11.15 -4.18
CA LEU A 76 3.88 10.80 -2.79
C LEU A 76 4.83 11.58 -1.89
N VAL A 77 4.32 12.20 -0.84
CA VAL A 77 5.15 13.02 0.04
C VAL A 77 4.99 12.59 1.49
N ARG A 78 6.08 12.67 2.27
CA ARG A 78 6.03 12.50 3.72
C ARG A 78 5.57 13.81 4.36
N THR A 79 4.72 13.70 5.36
CA THR A 79 4.19 14.80 6.16
C THR A 79 4.40 14.47 7.63
N GLY A 80 4.19 15.44 8.52
CA GLY A 80 4.23 15.19 9.97
C GLY A 80 3.20 14.16 10.47
N LYS A 81 2.20 13.78 9.65
CA LYS A 81 1.13 12.83 10.00
C LYS A 81 1.18 11.52 9.20
N GLY A 82 2.26 11.26 8.46
CA GLY A 82 2.39 10.10 7.57
C GLY A 82 2.51 10.53 6.11
N PHE A 83 1.86 9.84 5.18
CA PHE A 83 2.02 10.11 3.74
C PHE A 83 0.80 10.80 3.12
N ARG A 84 1.05 11.65 2.13
CA ARG A 84 0.01 12.31 1.32
C ARG A 84 0.35 12.20 -0.16
N THR A 85 -0.62 11.82 -0.99
CA THR A 85 -0.50 11.90 -2.45
C THR A 85 -0.90 13.29 -2.92
N VAL A 86 -0.09 13.90 -3.77
CA VAL A 86 -0.27 15.29 -4.24
C VAL A 86 0.04 15.40 -5.73
N GLY A 87 -0.32 16.52 -6.36
CA GLY A 87 0.06 16.78 -7.75
C GLY A 87 1.57 16.97 -7.89
N ILE A 88 2.15 16.50 -9.00
CA ILE A 88 3.61 16.58 -9.24
C ILE A 88 4.14 18.02 -9.20
N ARG A 89 3.29 19.00 -9.57
CA ARG A 89 3.61 20.44 -9.58
C ARG A 89 3.21 21.18 -8.29
N GLU A 90 2.62 20.50 -7.31
CA GLU A 90 2.28 21.11 -6.02
C GLU A 90 3.57 21.48 -5.27
N ASN A 91 3.62 22.72 -4.77
CA ASN A 91 4.71 23.18 -3.92
C ASN A 91 4.57 22.51 -2.53
N SER A 92 5.27 21.40 -2.34
CA SER A 92 5.20 20.54 -1.17
C SER A 92 6.54 19.84 -0.96
N GLU A 93 6.60 19.02 0.09
CA GLU A 93 7.70 18.10 0.35
C GLU A 93 8.12 17.28 -0.91
N PRO A 94 9.39 16.83 -0.97
CA PRO A 94 9.89 16.03 -2.09
C PRO A 94 9.12 14.73 -2.30
N ASP A 95 9.12 14.27 -3.55
CA ASP A 95 8.57 12.95 -3.89
C ASP A 95 9.41 11.85 -3.23
N VAL A 96 8.73 10.90 -2.58
CA VAL A 96 9.35 9.72 -1.97
C VAL A 96 9.30 8.51 -2.89
N LEU A 97 8.58 8.58 -4.02
CA LEU A 97 8.61 7.54 -5.03
C LEU A 97 9.99 7.50 -5.67
N ARG A 98 10.53 6.29 -5.81
CA ARG A 98 11.80 6.03 -6.48
C ARG A 98 11.51 5.42 -7.83
N GLU A 99 12.25 5.83 -8.85
CA GLU A 99 12.25 5.10 -10.10
C GLU A 99 12.99 3.78 -9.93
N VAL A 100 12.28 2.67 -10.11
CA VAL A 100 12.83 1.32 -9.92
C VAL A 100 13.06 0.58 -11.23
N PHE A 101 12.47 1.06 -12.31
CA PHE A 101 12.55 0.49 -13.65
C PHE A 101 12.44 1.60 -14.70
N ARG A 102 13.29 1.56 -15.73
CA ARG A 102 13.26 2.48 -16.86
C ARG A 102 13.73 1.75 -18.11
N ASP A 103 12.98 1.87 -19.20
CA ASP A 103 13.39 1.44 -20.55
C ASP A 103 13.95 0.01 -20.66
N GLY A 104 13.36 -0.94 -19.91
CA GLY A 104 13.78 -2.35 -19.93
C GLY A 104 14.74 -2.74 -18.80
N GLU A 105 15.24 -1.77 -18.04
CA GLU A 105 16.27 -1.98 -17.03
C GLU A 105 15.73 -1.82 -15.60
N VAL A 106 16.14 -2.73 -14.71
CA VAL A 106 15.87 -2.63 -13.27
C VAL A 106 16.93 -1.76 -12.62
N LEU A 107 16.54 -0.60 -12.11
CA LEU A 107 17.43 0.40 -11.51
C LEU A 107 17.67 0.18 -10.01
N VAL A 108 16.73 -0.46 -9.33
CA VAL A 108 16.76 -0.67 -7.87
C VAL A 108 16.58 -2.14 -7.55
N ARG A 109 17.52 -2.69 -6.78
CA ARG A 109 17.48 -4.07 -6.26
C ARG A 109 17.68 -4.03 -4.74
N ASP A 110 16.59 -3.96 -4.01
CA ASP A 110 16.61 -4.02 -2.55
C ASP A 110 16.84 -5.48 -2.08
N SER A 111 17.72 -5.68 -1.10
CA SER A 111 17.88 -6.99 -0.43
C SER A 111 16.69 -7.26 0.51
N LEU A 112 16.48 -8.53 0.86
CA LEU A 112 15.45 -8.91 1.83
C LEU A 112 15.66 -8.21 3.19
N ASP A 113 16.91 -8.08 3.64
CA ASP A 113 17.21 -7.40 4.90
C ASP A 113 16.95 -5.89 4.82
N ALA A 114 17.23 -5.25 3.69
CA ALA A 114 16.87 -3.85 3.49
C ALA A 114 15.34 -3.63 3.51
N ILE A 115 14.58 -4.60 2.98
CA ILE A 115 13.11 -4.57 3.04
C ILE A 115 12.62 -4.77 4.47
N ARG A 116 13.20 -5.72 5.23
CA ARG A 116 12.87 -5.96 6.64
C ARG A 116 13.13 -4.73 7.50
N ASN A 117 14.33 -4.15 7.40
CA ASN A 117 14.68 -2.94 8.15
C ASN A 117 13.77 -1.74 7.83
N ARG A 118 13.20 -1.67 6.62
CA ARG A 118 12.23 -0.62 6.25
C ARG A 118 10.83 -0.88 6.82
N ALA A 119 10.46 -2.15 7.00
CA ALA A 119 9.16 -2.58 7.48
C ALA A 119 9.10 -2.68 9.01
N ASP A 120 10.25 -2.69 9.68
CA ASP A 120 10.32 -2.64 11.14
C ASP A 120 9.60 -1.39 11.68
N LEU A 121 8.71 -1.64 12.65
CA LEU A 121 7.83 -0.65 13.29
C LEU A 121 8.52 0.06 14.44
#